data_AF-A0AAJ2MBP4-F1
#
_entry.id   AF-A0AAJ2MBP4-F1
#
_cell.length_a   1.000
_cell.length_b   1.000
_cell.length_c   1.000
_cell.angle_alpha   90.00
_cell.angle_beta   90.00
_cell.angle_gamma   90.00
#
_symmetry.space_group_name_H-M   'P 1'
#
loop_
_entity.id
_entity.type
_entity.pdbx_description
1 polymer ?
#
loop_
_entity_poly.entity_id
_entity_poly.type
_entity_poly.pdbx_seq_one_letter_code
_entity_poly.pdbx_strand_id
1 'polypeptide(L)'
;MKPGSVFAGYRVLSMLGRGGMGQVWLVEHPTLGRREALKIISPNPADPSFAERFRNEARTAAALDHPGIVTVYTHGVENGSPWFSMSYLEGEDLAAASALPVDDVVTVVGKVADALDYAHTRRVIHRDIKPANIVVARGPDGRITRVTVLDFGIARLMDGAKMTATNLFVGTLAYAAPEILTGEPAIPASDQYALACTTFQLLTGSQPYPGQTPMALIAGHVNTPAPRISERRPDLVHVDAVFARALAKNPADRFASCSEFAAALARAVEIASTAPSVVAAQAPGRPFSPPLPTQQAPVHPVAHRAQPPGGHPPFPAYGPGGPPPGPPPGYVTGPGGPHGPGPGSRGTGSRTAWIVAAVLGVVVLVVGVVGAAIALSGSGSGPGTAPVAGSSTTPPSSSGGSSTGSDEFESIASSGDSTCAVRGNRLYCWGDNERGTLGDGTTTDRPRPVAVTSISDVSAVSMGGLGTTCAISSGDLYCWGYGIGPPGQNVPLPTKVSGLSRVSAVSVGLTICAISDGDAYCWRNNASGQVGNGSTGSVDVPTRVAGLSDVTAVSTSHTTSCAIAGGSAYCWGNNREGQIGNGTTTASSEPQPVRFPA
;
A
#
# COMPACT_ATOMS: atom_id res chain seq x y z
N MET A 1 -16.80 -8.70 -31.27
CA MET A 1 -17.78 -8.80 -32.37
C MET A 1 -17.29 -7.98 -33.57
N LYS A 2 -17.93 -8.06 -34.74
CA LYS A 2 -17.56 -7.23 -35.91
C LYS A 2 -18.66 -6.18 -36.18
N PRO A 3 -18.34 -4.94 -36.57
CA PRO A 3 -19.33 -3.99 -37.09
C PRO A 3 -20.20 -4.63 -38.18
N GLY A 4 -21.50 -4.38 -38.14
CA GLY A 4 -22.51 -4.98 -39.03
C GLY A 4 -23.05 -6.35 -38.59
N SER A 5 -22.41 -7.02 -37.62
CA SER A 5 -22.96 -8.26 -37.05
C SER A 5 -24.14 -7.98 -36.11
N VAL A 6 -24.92 -9.03 -35.80
CA VAL A 6 -26.03 -8.96 -34.85
C VAL A 6 -25.65 -9.70 -33.57
N PHE A 7 -25.95 -9.10 -32.41
CA PHE A 7 -25.77 -9.72 -31.10
C PHE A 7 -27.00 -9.44 -30.24
N ALA A 8 -27.64 -10.49 -29.71
CA ALA A 8 -28.87 -10.40 -28.93
C ALA A 8 -29.97 -9.54 -29.61
N GLY A 9 -30.07 -9.63 -30.94
CA GLY A 9 -30.99 -8.83 -31.75
C GLY A 9 -30.52 -7.41 -32.08
N TYR A 10 -29.46 -6.90 -31.45
CA TYR A 10 -28.90 -5.58 -31.73
C TYR A 10 -27.93 -5.60 -32.91
N ARG A 11 -28.01 -4.60 -33.79
CA ARG A 11 -27.00 -4.40 -34.84
C ARG A 11 -25.77 -3.72 -34.25
N VAL A 12 -24.61 -4.36 -34.35
CA VAL A 12 -23.34 -3.82 -33.85
C VAL A 12 -22.82 -2.74 -34.80
N LEU A 13 -22.59 -1.52 -34.29
CA LEU A 13 -22.09 -0.40 -35.08
C LEU A 13 -20.58 -0.22 -34.91
N SER A 14 -20.09 -0.08 -33.69
CA SER A 14 -18.67 0.11 -33.38
C SER A 14 -18.33 -0.31 -31.95
N MET A 15 -17.05 -0.52 -31.64
CA MET A 15 -16.60 -0.73 -30.27
C MET A 15 -16.36 0.64 -29.60
N LEU A 16 -16.95 0.85 -28.43
CA LEU A 16 -16.75 2.07 -27.63
C LEU A 16 -15.58 1.92 -26.66
N GLY A 17 -15.37 0.72 -26.12
CA GLY A 17 -14.26 0.47 -25.20
C GLY A 17 -14.14 -0.99 -24.79
N ARG A 18 -12.99 -1.33 -24.19
CA ARG A 18 -12.71 -2.65 -23.61
C ARG A 18 -11.97 -2.45 -22.29
N GLY A 19 -12.39 -3.17 -21.26
CA GLY A 19 -11.78 -3.13 -19.93
C GLY A 19 -11.83 -4.48 -19.23
N GLY A 20 -11.38 -4.51 -17.98
CA GLY A 20 -11.29 -5.74 -17.16
C GLY A 20 -12.62 -6.46 -16.96
N MET A 21 -13.74 -5.71 -16.93
CA MET A 21 -15.08 -6.27 -16.74
C MET A 21 -15.81 -6.64 -18.05
N GLY A 22 -15.19 -6.40 -19.22
CA GLY A 22 -15.80 -6.75 -20.49
C GLY A 22 -15.62 -5.73 -21.61
N GLN A 23 -16.56 -5.70 -22.56
CA GLN A 23 -16.50 -4.86 -23.75
C GLN A 23 -17.78 -4.04 -23.89
N VAL A 24 -17.65 -2.78 -24.28
CA VAL A 24 -18.76 -1.87 -24.54
C VAL A 24 -18.81 -1.56 -26.03
N TRP A 25 -19.99 -1.72 -26.63
CA TRP A 25 -20.23 -1.56 -28.06
C TRP A 25 -21.33 -0.54 -28.29
N LEU A 26 -21.17 0.30 -29.30
CA LEU A 26 -22.26 1.08 -29.85
C LEU A 26 -23.09 0.14 -30.71
N VAL A 27 -24.38 0.07 -30.42
CA VAL A 27 -25.32 -0.78 -31.11
C VAL A 27 -26.56 0.00 -31.50
N GLU A 28 -27.36 -0.58 -32.38
CA GLU A 28 -28.64 -0.03 -32.78
C GLU A 28 -29.76 -1.00 -32.45
N HIS A 29 -30.79 -0.46 -31.81
CA HIS A 29 -31.97 -1.21 -31.40
C HIS A 29 -32.74 -1.72 -32.64
N PRO A 30 -33.08 -3.02 -32.70
CA PRO A 30 -33.59 -3.67 -33.91
C PRO A 30 -34.86 -3.02 -34.49
N THR A 31 -35.76 -2.56 -33.63
CA THR A 31 -37.08 -2.03 -34.04
C THR A 31 -37.23 -0.53 -33.89
N LEU A 32 -36.38 0.11 -33.08
CA LEU A 32 -36.50 1.54 -32.75
C LEU A 32 -35.53 2.39 -33.56
N GLY A 33 -34.50 1.79 -34.18
CA GLY A 33 -33.42 2.52 -34.86
C GLY A 33 -32.59 3.40 -33.92
N ARG A 34 -32.79 3.29 -32.61
CA ARG A 34 -32.10 4.08 -31.58
C ARG A 34 -30.71 3.51 -31.33
N ARG A 35 -29.72 4.40 -31.19
CA ARG A 35 -28.37 4.03 -30.75
C ARG A 35 -28.31 3.80 -29.25
N GLU A 36 -27.69 2.70 -28.84
CA GLU A 36 -27.52 2.29 -27.45
C GLU A 36 -26.08 1.85 -27.20
N ALA A 37 -25.61 1.96 -25.96
CA ALA A 37 -24.38 1.31 -25.54
C ALA A 37 -24.72 -0.07 -24.98
N LEU A 38 -24.06 -1.12 -25.47
CA LEU A 38 -24.25 -2.49 -25.02
C LEU A 38 -22.95 -3.00 -24.40
N LYS A 39 -23.02 -3.38 -23.12
CA LYS A 39 -21.89 -3.91 -22.37
C LYS A 39 -22.03 -5.42 -22.25
N ILE A 40 -21.03 -6.14 -22.75
CA ILE A 40 -20.88 -7.59 -22.60
C ILE A 40 -19.92 -7.84 -21.46
N ILE A 41 -20.35 -8.61 -20.48
CA ILE A 41 -19.56 -8.99 -19.31
C ILE A 41 -18.83 -10.30 -19.59
N SER A 42 -17.53 -10.33 -19.29
CA SER A 42 -16.75 -11.57 -19.34
C SER A 42 -17.06 -12.41 -18.10
N PRO A 43 -17.72 -13.58 -18.22
CA PRO A 43 -18.04 -14.40 -17.06
C PRO A 43 -16.78 -15.04 -16.45
N ASN A 44 -16.76 -15.20 -15.13
CA ASN A 44 -15.78 -16.07 -14.48
C ASN A 44 -16.23 -17.54 -14.64
N PRO A 45 -15.49 -18.39 -15.37
CA PRO A 45 -15.90 -19.78 -15.61
C PRO A 45 -15.98 -20.63 -14.33
N ALA A 46 -15.42 -20.17 -13.21
CA ALA A 46 -15.44 -20.89 -11.93
C ALA A 46 -16.68 -20.61 -11.05
N ASP A 47 -17.58 -19.70 -11.43
CA ASP A 47 -18.73 -19.32 -10.60
C ASP A 47 -20.08 -19.60 -11.27
N PRO A 48 -20.73 -20.73 -10.96
CA PRO A 48 -22.04 -21.10 -11.53
C PRO A 48 -23.18 -20.18 -11.07
N SER A 49 -23.01 -19.39 -10.01
CA SER A 49 -24.02 -18.45 -9.50
C SER A 49 -23.89 -17.02 -10.03
N PHE A 50 -22.87 -16.75 -10.87
CA PHE A 50 -22.60 -15.44 -11.45
C PHE A 50 -23.78 -14.88 -12.25
N ALA A 51 -24.42 -15.71 -13.07
CA ALA A 51 -25.51 -15.27 -13.95
C ALA A 51 -26.77 -14.84 -13.17
N GLU A 52 -27.08 -15.48 -12.04
CA GLU A 52 -28.20 -15.09 -11.18
C GLU A 52 -27.92 -13.79 -10.45
N ARG A 53 -26.72 -13.62 -9.90
CA ARG A 53 -26.31 -12.34 -9.30
C ARG A 53 -26.34 -11.22 -10.34
N PHE A 54 -25.88 -11.48 -11.57
CA PHE A 54 -25.89 -10.50 -12.67
C PHE A 54 -27.31 -10.00 -12.96
N ARG A 55 -28.28 -10.91 -13.07
CA ARG A 55 -29.69 -10.56 -13.29
C ARG A 55 -30.26 -9.70 -12.15
N ASN A 56 -29.93 -10.02 -10.90
CA ASN A 56 -30.41 -9.27 -9.73
C ASN A 56 -29.80 -7.85 -9.67
N GLU A 57 -28.51 -7.71 -9.93
CA GLU A 57 -27.85 -6.39 -9.95
C GLU A 57 -28.32 -5.55 -11.15
N ALA A 58 -28.43 -6.14 -12.34
CA ALA A 58 -28.95 -5.44 -13.53
C ALA A 58 -30.38 -4.94 -13.33
N ARG A 59 -31.25 -5.73 -12.69
CA ARG A 59 -32.62 -5.31 -12.35
C ARG A 59 -32.63 -4.14 -11.36
N THR A 60 -31.74 -4.17 -10.38
CA THR A 60 -31.63 -3.12 -9.36
C THR A 60 -31.13 -1.82 -9.97
N ALA A 61 -30.12 -1.89 -10.86
CA ALA A 61 -29.62 -0.73 -11.60
C ALA A 61 -30.67 -0.16 -12.57
N ALA A 62 -31.44 -1.02 -13.26
CA ALA A 62 -32.51 -0.61 -14.17
C ALA A 62 -33.70 0.07 -13.47
N ALA A 63 -33.85 -0.09 -12.15
CA ALA A 63 -34.88 0.58 -11.37
C ALA A 63 -34.49 2.02 -10.96
N LEU A 64 -33.26 2.44 -11.22
CA LEU A 64 -32.80 3.80 -10.92
C LEU A 64 -33.26 4.75 -12.04
N ASP A 65 -34.04 5.76 -11.67
CA ASP A 65 -34.53 6.80 -12.56
C ASP A 65 -34.08 8.18 -12.05
N HIS A 66 -32.95 8.64 -12.55
CA HIS A 66 -32.32 9.89 -12.13
C HIS A 66 -31.55 10.52 -13.31
N PRO A 67 -31.63 11.84 -13.54
CA PRO A 67 -30.96 12.49 -14.67
C PRO A 67 -29.43 12.36 -14.64
N GLY A 68 -28.85 12.15 -13.46
CA GLY A 68 -27.42 11.93 -13.25
C GLY A 68 -26.97 10.46 -13.31
N ILE A 69 -27.88 9.51 -13.60
CA ILE A 69 -27.58 8.07 -13.64
C ILE A 69 -27.85 7.55 -15.05
N VAL A 70 -26.95 6.72 -15.59
CA VAL A 70 -27.19 6.09 -16.89
C VAL A 70 -28.39 5.15 -16.84
N THR A 71 -29.33 5.30 -17.76
CA THR A 71 -30.50 4.42 -17.84
C THR A 71 -30.12 3.08 -18.45
N VAL A 72 -30.36 1.99 -17.71
CA VAL A 72 -30.25 0.62 -18.22
C VAL A 72 -31.60 0.22 -18.83
N TYR A 73 -31.62 -0.19 -20.09
CA TYR A 73 -32.87 -0.53 -20.79
C TYR A 73 -33.23 -2.01 -20.67
N THR A 74 -32.27 -2.89 -20.93
CA THR A 74 -32.50 -4.33 -20.90
C THR A 74 -31.22 -5.10 -20.61
N HIS A 75 -31.36 -6.38 -20.24
CA HIS A 75 -30.24 -7.28 -19.98
C HIS A 75 -30.58 -8.70 -20.43
N GLY A 76 -29.56 -9.52 -20.62
CA GLY A 76 -29.73 -10.90 -21.06
C GLY A 76 -28.44 -11.72 -20.93
N VAL A 77 -28.52 -12.95 -21.44
CA VAL A 77 -27.36 -13.83 -21.61
C VAL A 77 -27.43 -14.36 -23.04
N GLU A 78 -26.38 -14.12 -23.82
CA GLU A 78 -26.28 -14.53 -25.22
C GLU A 78 -24.96 -15.29 -25.39
N ASN A 79 -25.01 -16.50 -25.95
CA ASN A 79 -23.83 -17.37 -26.09
C ASN A 79 -23.04 -17.55 -24.78
N GLY A 80 -23.74 -17.69 -23.65
CA GLY A 80 -23.15 -17.82 -22.32
C GLY A 80 -22.55 -16.53 -21.73
N SER A 81 -22.58 -15.40 -22.45
CA SER A 81 -22.06 -14.12 -21.98
C SER A 81 -23.19 -13.21 -21.50
N PRO A 82 -23.19 -12.80 -20.22
CA PRO A 82 -24.14 -11.81 -19.72
C PRO A 82 -23.92 -10.45 -20.38
N TRP A 83 -25.00 -9.74 -20.66
CA TRP A 83 -24.93 -8.42 -21.28
C TRP A 83 -26.09 -7.53 -20.83
N PHE A 84 -25.92 -6.23 -20.96
CA PHE A 84 -26.98 -5.25 -20.80
C PHE A 84 -26.82 -4.08 -21.78
N SER A 85 -27.94 -3.45 -22.14
CA SER A 85 -27.95 -2.22 -22.92
C SER A 85 -28.36 -1.02 -22.07
N MET A 86 -27.82 0.14 -22.42
CA MET A 86 -28.02 1.40 -21.72
C MET A 86 -28.04 2.57 -22.70
N SER A 87 -28.47 3.74 -22.22
CA SER A 87 -28.41 4.98 -22.99
C SER A 87 -27.00 5.21 -23.54
N TYR A 88 -26.89 5.43 -24.85
CA TYR A 88 -25.66 5.95 -25.42
C TYR A 88 -25.55 7.44 -25.06
N LEU A 89 -24.42 7.84 -24.49
CA LEU A 89 -24.15 9.20 -24.09
C LEU A 89 -23.16 9.84 -25.06
N GLU A 90 -23.56 10.97 -25.65
CA GLU A 90 -22.67 11.83 -26.42
C GLU A 90 -21.94 12.76 -25.44
N GLY A 91 -20.69 12.42 -25.10
CA GLY A 91 -19.86 13.11 -24.12
C GLY A 91 -18.55 12.36 -23.87
N GLU A 92 -17.63 13.01 -23.19
CA GLU A 92 -16.35 12.42 -22.81
C GLU A 92 -16.41 11.95 -21.35
N ASP A 93 -15.81 10.79 -21.07
CA ASP A 93 -15.53 10.42 -19.69
C ASP A 93 -14.36 11.25 -19.12
N LEU A 94 -14.24 11.29 -17.80
CA LEU A 94 -13.20 12.07 -17.14
C LEU A 94 -11.88 11.28 -16.93
N ALA A 95 -11.71 10.09 -17.53
CA ALA A 95 -10.52 9.26 -17.29
C ALA A 95 -9.21 9.94 -17.70
N ALA A 96 -9.23 10.62 -18.85
CA ALA A 96 -8.08 11.34 -19.41
C ALA A 96 -8.01 12.80 -18.94
N ALA A 97 -8.92 13.23 -18.06
CA ALA A 97 -8.96 14.62 -17.61
C ALA A 97 -7.70 14.97 -16.81
N SER A 98 -7.03 16.05 -17.23
CA SER A 98 -6.12 16.80 -16.37
C SER A 98 -6.92 17.60 -15.34
N ALA A 99 -6.25 18.45 -14.55
CA ALA A 99 -6.95 19.33 -13.61
C ALA A 99 -8.01 20.19 -14.33
N LEU A 100 -9.25 20.15 -13.87
CA LEU A 100 -10.37 20.92 -14.38
C LEU A 100 -10.47 22.30 -13.70
N PRO A 101 -11.14 23.28 -14.33
CA PRO A 101 -11.54 24.51 -13.65
C PRO A 101 -12.35 24.23 -12.40
N VAL A 102 -12.14 25.00 -11.32
CA VAL A 102 -12.77 24.76 -10.02
C VAL A 102 -14.31 24.77 -10.13
N ASP A 103 -14.87 25.71 -10.89
CA ASP A 103 -16.32 25.81 -11.10
C ASP A 103 -16.90 24.57 -11.80
N ASP A 104 -16.16 24.02 -12.77
CA ASP A 104 -16.52 22.77 -13.43
C ASP A 104 -16.48 21.60 -12.45
N VAL A 105 -15.45 21.52 -11.58
CA VAL A 105 -15.38 20.49 -10.55
C VAL A 105 -16.54 20.58 -9.57
N VAL A 106 -16.86 21.78 -9.07
CA VAL A 106 -18.01 21.99 -8.15
C VAL A 106 -19.31 21.54 -8.82
N THR A 107 -19.49 21.86 -10.11
CA THR A 107 -20.66 21.45 -10.90
C THR A 107 -20.74 19.92 -11.04
N VAL A 108 -19.64 19.28 -11.44
CA VAL A 108 -19.56 17.82 -11.61
C VAL A 108 -19.84 17.10 -10.30
N VAL A 109 -19.14 17.48 -9.24
CA VAL A 109 -19.26 16.83 -7.93
C VAL A 109 -20.66 17.00 -7.35
N GLY A 110 -21.28 18.17 -7.52
CA GLY A 110 -22.67 18.39 -7.10
C GLY A 110 -23.65 17.43 -7.79
N LYS A 111 -23.52 17.23 -9.12
CA LYS A 111 -24.40 16.33 -9.89
C LYS A 111 -24.13 14.85 -9.60
N VAL A 112 -22.86 14.46 -9.42
CA VAL A 112 -22.51 13.09 -9.05
C VAL A 112 -22.98 12.77 -7.63
N ALA A 113 -22.84 13.71 -6.69
CA ALA A 113 -23.30 13.56 -5.32
C ALA A 113 -24.82 13.35 -5.21
N ASP A 114 -25.59 14.16 -5.93
CA ASP A 114 -27.06 14.04 -6.02
C ASP A 114 -27.48 12.66 -6.56
N ALA A 115 -26.81 12.18 -7.62
CA ALA A 115 -27.05 10.85 -8.18
C ALA A 115 -26.69 9.70 -7.21
N LEU A 116 -25.58 9.82 -6.48
CA LEU A 116 -25.15 8.84 -5.49
C LEU A 116 -26.13 8.77 -4.31
N ASP A 117 -26.49 9.92 -3.73
CA ASP A 117 -27.43 9.97 -2.62
C ASP A 117 -28.82 9.43 -3.05
N TYR A 118 -29.27 9.74 -4.27
CA TYR A 118 -30.48 9.14 -4.86
C TYR A 118 -30.42 7.62 -4.87
N ALA A 119 -29.29 7.04 -5.32
CA ALA A 119 -29.09 5.58 -5.35
C ALA A 119 -29.05 4.99 -3.93
N HIS A 120 -28.41 5.67 -2.98
CA HIS A 120 -28.32 5.25 -1.58
C HIS A 120 -29.70 5.15 -0.92
N THR A 121 -30.64 6.07 -1.21
CA THR A 121 -32.03 5.98 -0.71
C THR A 121 -32.77 4.72 -1.20
N ARG A 122 -32.30 4.12 -2.29
CA ARG A 122 -32.81 2.87 -2.87
C ARG A 122 -31.94 1.66 -2.51
N ARG A 123 -31.04 1.82 -1.54
CA ARG A 123 -30.11 0.80 -1.02
C ARG A 123 -29.14 0.28 -2.08
N VAL A 124 -28.84 1.10 -3.10
CA VAL A 124 -27.85 0.81 -4.13
C VAL A 124 -26.59 1.59 -3.81
N ILE A 125 -25.46 0.90 -3.69
CA ILE A 125 -24.12 1.47 -3.47
C ILE A 125 -23.33 1.26 -4.76
N HIS A 126 -22.66 2.31 -5.23
CA HIS A 126 -21.97 2.31 -6.51
C HIS A 126 -20.71 1.45 -6.50
N ARG A 127 -19.84 1.61 -5.48
CA ARG A 127 -18.61 0.85 -5.20
C ARG A 127 -17.39 1.16 -6.07
N ASP A 128 -17.57 1.75 -7.26
CA ASP A 128 -16.45 2.04 -8.18
C ASP A 128 -16.50 3.48 -8.72
N ILE A 129 -16.68 4.48 -7.84
CA ILE A 129 -16.67 5.89 -8.28
C ILE A 129 -15.24 6.33 -8.62
N LYS A 130 -15.05 6.75 -9.87
CA LYS A 130 -13.79 7.24 -10.43
C LYS A 130 -14.05 8.07 -11.70
N PRO A 131 -13.08 8.86 -12.18
CA PRO A 131 -13.27 9.71 -13.36
C PRO A 131 -13.76 8.97 -14.61
N ALA A 132 -13.29 7.74 -14.84
CA ALA A 132 -13.70 6.92 -15.99
C ALA A 132 -15.19 6.51 -15.98
N ASN A 133 -15.86 6.59 -14.82
CA ASN A 133 -17.28 6.24 -14.68
C ASN A 133 -18.17 7.50 -14.65
N ILE A 134 -17.64 8.68 -14.99
CA ILE A 134 -18.36 9.94 -15.03
C ILE A 134 -18.24 10.52 -16.43
N VAL A 135 -19.37 10.63 -17.13
CA VAL A 135 -19.45 11.25 -18.46
C VAL A 135 -19.99 12.66 -18.32
N VAL A 136 -19.34 13.59 -19.02
CA VAL A 136 -19.73 15.00 -19.06
C VAL A 136 -20.08 15.37 -20.51
N ALA A 137 -21.25 15.97 -20.68
CA ALA A 137 -21.64 16.63 -21.93
C ALA A 137 -21.55 18.15 -21.76
N ARG A 138 -20.99 18.81 -22.77
CA ARG A 138 -20.88 20.27 -22.82
C ARG A 138 -21.75 20.84 -23.93
N GLY A 139 -22.33 22.00 -23.66
CA GLY A 139 -23.08 22.78 -24.65
C GLY A 139 -22.15 23.47 -25.65
N PRO A 140 -22.71 24.10 -26.69
CA PRO A 140 -21.93 24.90 -27.65
C PRO A 140 -21.16 26.06 -27.01
N ASP A 141 -21.58 26.51 -25.83
CA ASP A 141 -20.94 27.55 -25.01
C ASP A 141 -19.82 27.00 -24.11
N GLY A 142 -19.50 25.70 -24.22
CA GLY A 142 -18.47 25.02 -23.43
C GLY A 142 -18.88 24.69 -22.00
N ARG A 143 -20.09 25.09 -21.56
CA ARG A 143 -20.58 24.82 -20.20
C ARG A 143 -21.05 23.38 -20.09
N ILE A 144 -20.89 22.81 -18.90
CA ILE A 144 -21.40 21.48 -18.57
C ILE A 144 -22.92 21.52 -18.56
N THR A 145 -23.54 20.78 -19.48
CA THR A 145 -25.00 20.67 -19.60
C THR A 145 -25.54 19.40 -18.97
N ARG A 146 -24.73 18.34 -18.93
CA ARG A 146 -25.11 17.07 -18.31
C ARG A 146 -23.89 16.36 -17.71
N VAL A 147 -24.12 15.73 -16.57
CA VAL A 147 -23.16 14.84 -15.89
C VAL A 147 -23.89 13.55 -15.61
N THR A 148 -23.30 12.42 -15.97
CA THR A 148 -23.95 11.11 -15.84
C THR A 148 -22.96 10.10 -15.29
N VAL A 149 -23.35 9.41 -14.23
CA VAL A 149 -22.61 8.34 -13.58
C VAL A 149 -22.96 7.01 -14.26
N LEU A 150 -21.94 6.28 -14.67
CA LEU A 150 -22.02 4.96 -15.32
C LEU A 150 -21.91 3.83 -14.29
N ASP A 151 -22.29 2.59 -14.67
CA ASP A 151 -21.89 1.36 -13.96
C ASP A 151 -22.32 1.18 -12.48
N PHE A 152 -23.55 1.56 -12.11
CA PHE A 152 -24.09 1.26 -10.76
C PHE A 152 -24.19 -0.24 -10.46
N GLY A 153 -23.59 -0.69 -9.36
CA GLY A 153 -23.93 -1.96 -8.68
C GLY A 153 -23.43 -3.26 -9.36
N ILE A 154 -23.04 -3.22 -10.63
CA ILE A 154 -22.61 -4.43 -11.39
C ILE A 154 -21.22 -4.93 -10.94
N ALA A 155 -20.45 -4.13 -10.20
CA ALA A 155 -19.19 -4.56 -9.58
C ALA A 155 -19.39 -5.58 -8.42
N ARG A 156 -20.59 -5.62 -7.81
CA ARG A 156 -20.93 -6.57 -6.73
C ARG A 156 -20.93 -8.04 -7.18
N LEU A 157 -20.91 -8.27 -8.49
CA LEU A 157 -20.91 -9.61 -9.06
C LEU A 157 -19.65 -10.42 -8.73
N MET A 158 -18.62 -9.76 -8.20
CA MET A 158 -17.39 -10.38 -7.73
C MET A 158 -17.43 -10.79 -6.24
N ASP A 159 -18.49 -10.45 -5.48
CA ASP A 159 -18.57 -10.59 -4.01
C ASP A 159 -18.97 -12.01 -3.51
N GLY A 160 -19.03 -13.01 -4.38
CA GLY A 160 -19.42 -14.39 -4.01
C GLY A 160 -18.39 -15.14 -3.16
N ALA A 161 -17.14 -14.69 -3.18
CA ALA A 161 -16.10 -15.07 -2.25
C ALA A 161 -15.56 -13.78 -1.65
N LYS A 162 -15.34 -13.72 -0.33
CA LYS A 162 -14.63 -12.64 0.36
C LYS A 162 -13.54 -12.10 -0.58
N MET A 163 -13.63 -10.83 -0.99
CA MET A 163 -12.74 -10.24 -1.98
C MET A 163 -11.27 -10.59 -1.65
N THR A 164 -10.71 -11.57 -2.35
CA THR A 164 -9.29 -11.87 -2.29
C THR A 164 -8.56 -10.84 -3.15
N ALA A 165 -7.44 -10.33 -2.66
CA ALA A 165 -6.64 -9.25 -3.26
C ALA A 165 -6.29 -9.45 -4.76
N THR A 166 -6.40 -10.68 -5.27
CA THR A 166 -6.15 -11.09 -6.66
C THR A 166 -7.11 -10.52 -7.70
N ASN A 167 -8.30 -10.03 -7.31
CA ASN A 167 -9.34 -9.59 -8.25
C ASN A 167 -9.53 -8.06 -8.33
N LEU A 168 -8.66 -7.27 -7.68
CA LEU A 168 -8.77 -5.81 -7.64
C LEU A 168 -7.82 -5.18 -8.68
N PHE A 169 -8.38 -4.48 -9.66
CA PHE A 169 -7.60 -3.74 -10.66
C PHE A 169 -6.91 -2.52 -10.02
N VAL A 170 -5.63 -2.30 -10.34
CA VAL A 170 -4.81 -1.17 -9.84
C VAL A 170 -5.53 0.18 -9.99
N GLY A 171 -6.18 0.43 -11.12
CA GLY A 171 -6.92 1.68 -11.37
C GLY A 171 -8.21 1.85 -10.55
N THR A 172 -8.81 0.77 -10.06
CA THR A 172 -9.96 0.83 -9.14
C THR A 172 -9.50 1.06 -7.70
N LEU A 173 -8.35 0.52 -7.31
CA LEU A 173 -7.79 0.66 -5.95
C LEU A 173 -7.47 2.11 -5.58
N ALA A 174 -7.14 2.95 -6.55
CA ALA A 174 -6.77 4.35 -6.34
C ALA A 174 -7.90 5.27 -5.85
N TYR A 175 -9.14 4.76 -5.81
CA TYR A 175 -10.31 5.48 -5.30
C TYR A 175 -11.06 4.68 -4.24
N ALA A 176 -10.61 3.46 -3.93
CA ALA A 176 -11.31 2.57 -3.03
C ALA A 176 -11.21 3.06 -1.58
N ALA A 177 -12.32 2.97 -0.86
CA ALA A 177 -12.38 3.39 0.53
C ALA A 177 -11.63 2.39 1.45
N PRO A 178 -11.03 2.85 2.57
CA PRO A 178 -10.27 2.02 3.49
C PRO A 178 -11.00 0.75 3.96
N GLU A 179 -12.30 0.87 4.24
CA GLU A 179 -13.15 -0.24 4.65
C GLU A 179 -13.27 -1.33 3.57
N ILE A 180 -13.39 -0.95 2.29
CA ILE A 180 -13.40 -1.90 1.17
C ILE A 180 -12.07 -2.65 1.09
N LEU A 181 -10.96 -1.92 1.25
CA LEU A 181 -9.60 -2.46 1.12
C LEU A 181 -9.21 -3.36 2.30
N THR A 182 -9.91 -3.24 3.42
CA THR A 182 -9.71 -4.07 4.61
C THR A 182 -10.72 -5.23 4.69
N GLY A 183 -11.62 -5.36 3.71
CA GLY A 183 -12.55 -6.48 3.56
C GLY A 183 -13.93 -6.25 4.18
N GLU A 184 -14.24 -5.03 4.62
CA GLU A 184 -15.57 -4.64 5.09
C GLU A 184 -16.51 -4.35 3.91
N PRO A 185 -17.83 -4.55 4.07
CA PRO A 185 -18.77 -4.30 3.00
C PRO A 185 -18.87 -2.81 2.67
N ALA A 186 -19.10 -2.51 1.39
CA ALA A 186 -19.36 -1.15 0.95
C ALA A 186 -20.60 -0.56 1.63
N ILE A 187 -20.47 0.69 2.06
CA ILE A 187 -21.51 1.53 2.66
C ILE A 187 -21.63 2.84 1.89
N PRO A 188 -22.70 3.65 2.08
CA PRO A 188 -22.81 4.98 1.45
C PRO A 188 -21.57 5.87 1.65
N ALA A 189 -20.94 5.81 2.83
CA ALA A 189 -19.71 6.55 3.14
C ALA A 189 -18.48 6.07 2.33
N SER A 190 -18.52 4.88 1.75
CA SER A 190 -17.48 4.38 0.83
C SER A 190 -17.55 5.10 -0.51
N ASP A 191 -18.76 5.32 -1.04
CA ASP A 191 -18.95 6.10 -2.27
C ASP A 191 -18.59 7.57 -2.06
N GLN A 192 -18.90 8.14 -0.88
CA GLN A 192 -18.50 9.51 -0.53
C GLN A 192 -16.97 9.66 -0.51
N TYR A 193 -16.25 8.68 0.05
CA TYR A 193 -14.78 8.67 0.04
C TYR A 193 -14.23 8.58 -1.39
N ALA A 194 -14.77 7.68 -2.22
CA ALA A 194 -14.36 7.52 -3.61
C ALA A 194 -14.64 8.79 -4.45
N LEU A 195 -15.77 9.47 -4.18
CA LEU A 195 -16.07 10.78 -4.77
C LEU A 195 -15.07 11.84 -4.32
N ALA A 196 -14.62 11.83 -3.06
CA ALA A 196 -13.57 12.73 -2.59
C ALA A 196 -12.23 12.45 -3.27
N CYS A 197 -11.82 11.18 -3.45
CA CYS A 197 -10.63 10.83 -4.22
C CYS A 197 -10.73 11.29 -5.68
N THR A 198 -11.88 11.08 -6.31
CA THR A 198 -12.17 11.56 -7.66
C THR A 198 -12.05 13.08 -7.74
N THR A 199 -12.65 13.81 -6.79
CA THR A 199 -12.59 15.27 -6.73
C THR A 199 -11.15 15.76 -6.53
N PHE A 200 -10.36 15.08 -5.70
CA PHE A 200 -8.96 15.41 -5.48
C PHE A 200 -8.19 15.39 -6.81
N GLN A 201 -8.38 14.34 -7.62
CA GLN A 201 -7.76 14.25 -8.93
C GLN A 201 -8.29 15.32 -9.90
N LEU A 202 -9.59 15.59 -9.91
CA LEU A 202 -10.15 16.62 -10.80
C LEU A 202 -9.61 18.03 -10.47
N LEU A 203 -9.29 18.33 -9.21
CA LEU A 203 -8.71 19.62 -8.82
C LEU A 203 -7.19 19.71 -9.05
N THR A 204 -6.46 18.61 -8.82
CA THR A 204 -4.98 18.63 -8.80
C THR A 204 -4.34 17.95 -10.01
N GLY A 205 -5.12 17.28 -10.85
CA GLY A 205 -4.65 16.46 -11.98
C GLY A 205 -4.00 15.14 -11.55
N SER A 206 -4.00 14.79 -10.27
CA SER A 206 -3.32 13.60 -9.75
C SER A 206 -4.06 12.99 -8.56
N GLN A 207 -4.00 11.67 -8.40
CA GLN A 207 -4.68 10.93 -7.33
C GLN A 207 -4.19 11.34 -5.93
N PRO A 208 -5.03 11.23 -4.87
CA PRO A 208 -4.63 11.62 -3.53
C PRO A 208 -3.38 10.87 -3.05
N TYR A 209 -3.36 9.55 -3.18
CA TYR A 209 -2.21 8.72 -2.81
C TYR A 209 -1.50 8.22 -4.08
N PRO A 210 -0.28 8.70 -4.37
CA PRO A 210 0.47 8.21 -5.51
C PRO A 210 0.98 6.79 -5.24
N GLY A 211 0.84 5.91 -6.22
CA GLY A 211 1.34 4.54 -6.15
C GLY A 211 0.92 3.78 -7.40
N GLN A 212 1.83 2.99 -7.97
CA GLN A 212 1.53 2.16 -9.13
C GLN A 212 1.27 0.70 -8.73
N THR A 213 1.52 0.33 -7.47
CA THR A 213 1.27 -1.03 -6.97
C THR A 213 0.01 -1.08 -6.12
N PRO A 214 -0.77 -2.19 -6.18
CA PRO A 214 -1.93 -2.41 -5.31
C PRO A 214 -1.64 -2.14 -3.83
N MET A 215 -0.51 -2.63 -3.33
CA MET A 215 -0.14 -2.50 -1.91
C MET A 215 0.20 -1.05 -1.52
N ALA A 216 0.83 -0.26 -2.40
CA ALA A 216 1.09 1.15 -2.13
C ALA A 216 -0.20 1.97 -2.09
N LEU A 217 -1.13 1.68 -3.01
CA LEU A 217 -2.46 2.29 -3.01
C LEU A 217 -3.23 1.89 -1.74
N ILE A 218 -3.24 0.59 -1.38
CA ILE A 218 -3.86 0.11 -0.14
C ILE A 218 -3.26 0.80 1.08
N ALA A 219 -1.93 0.85 1.21
CA ALA A 219 -1.28 1.51 2.33
C ALA A 219 -1.59 3.03 2.37
N GLY A 220 -1.64 3.69 1.21
CA GLY A 220 -2.04 5.09 1.09
C GLY A 220 -3.45 5.34 1.60
N HIS A 221 -4.41 4.56 1.09
CA HIS A 221 -5.80 4.69 1.48
C HIS A 221 -6.04 4.27 2.93
N VAL A 222 -5.38 3.24 3.46
CA VAL A 222 -5.62 2.72 4.82
C VAL A 222 -4.85 3.49 5.89
N ASN A 223 -3.57 3.79 5.67
CA ASN A 223 -2.65 4.25 6.73
C ASN A 223 -2.16 5.69 6.57
N THR A 224 -2.00 6.19 5.35
CA THR A 224 -1.41 7.52 5.11
C THR A 224 -2.40 8.63 5.43
N PRO A 225 -2.05 9.68 6.21
CA PRO A 225 -2.94 10.82 6.45
C PRO A 225 -3.49 11.45 5.15
N ALA A 226 -4.68 12.06 5.23
CA ALA A 226 -5.28 12.72 4.08
C ALA A 226 -4.35 13.82 3.54
N PRO A 227 -3.93 13.76 2.26
CA PRO A 227 -3.09 14.79 1.65
C PRO A 227 -3.86 16.09 1.51
N ARG A 228 -3.16 17.22 1.61
CA ARG A 228 -3.76 18.55 1.42
C ARG A 228 -3.84 18.88 -0.06
N ILE A 229 -4.92 19.54 -0.48
CA ILE A 229 -5.03 20.04 -1.86
C ILE A 229 -3.99 21.15 -2.06
N SER A 230 -3.77 21.98 -1.04
CA SER A 230 -2.82 23.10 -1.08
C SER A 230 -1.37 22.72 -1.36
N GLU A 231 -0.96 21.47 -1.08
CA GLU A 231 0.37 20.97 -1.40
C GLU A 231 0.61 20.92 -2.92
N ARG A 232 -0.45 20.82 -3.72
CA ARG A 232 -0.38 20.77 -5.20
C ARG A 232 -0.99 22.02 -5.85
N ARG A 233 -1.99 22.61 -5.20
CA ARG A 233 -2.73 23.79 -5.65
C ARG A 233 -2.84 24.79 -4.49
N PRO A 234 -1.79 25.60 -4.21
CA PRO A 234 -1.76 26.50 -3.06
C PRO A 234 -2.92 27.52 -3.03
N ASP A 235 -3.45 27.87 -4.20
CA ASP A 235 -4.64 28.72 -4.36
C ASP A 235 -5.92 28.12 -3.74
N LEU A 236 -5.92 26.81 -3.47
CA LEU A 236 -7.07 26.06 -2.95
C LEU A 236 -6.92 25.67 -1.47
N VAL A 237 -6.10 26.38 -0.68
CA VAL A 237 -5.95 26.09 0.76
C VAL A 237 -7.26 26.08 1.55
N HIS A 238 -8.25 26.86 1.11
CA HIS A 238 -9.55 26.95 1.75
C HIS A 238 -10.36 25.63 1.69
N VAL A 239 -10.03 24.69 0.79
CA VAL A 239 -10.69 23.38 0.73
C VAL A 239 -10.01 22.29 1.55
N ASP A 240 -8.82 22.53 2.13
CA ASP A 240 -8.04 21.49 2.82
C ASP A 240 -8.83 20.84 3.97
N ALA A 241 -9.57 21.64 4.75
CA ALA A 241 -10.39 21.12 5.85
C ALA A 241 -11.54 20.22 5.35
N VAL A 242 -12.12 20.54 4.18
CA VAL A 242 -13.16 19.73 3.55
C VAL A 242 -12.58 18.37 3.17
N PHE A 243 -11.40 18.34 2.55
CA PHE A 243 -10.74 17.09 2.16
C PHE A 243 -10.22 16.28 3.34
N ALA A 244 -9.74 16.93 4.40
CA ALA A 244 -9.35 16.24 5.63
C ALA A 244 -10.52 15.44 6.25
N ARG A 245 -11.74 16.01 6.23
CA ARG A 245 -12.96 15.30 6.66
C ARG A 245 -13.40 14.24 5.65
N ALA A 246 -13.44 14.60 4.36
CA ALA A 246 -13.94 13.72 3.29
C ALA A 246 -13.09 12.44 3.11
N LEU A 247 -11.78 12.54 3.33
CA LEU A 247 -10.81 11.45 3.21
C LEU A 247 -10.43 10.85 4.57
N ALA A 248 -11.20 11.12 5.63
CA ALA A 248 -11.00 10.51 6.94
C ALA A 248 -11.04 8.98 6.84
N LYS A 249 -10.16 8.29 7.57
CA LYS A 249 -10.01 6.84 7.44
C LYS A 249 -11.21 6.10 7.98
N ASN A 250 -11.70 6.52 9.13
CA ASN A 250 -12.92 6.02 9.74
C ASN A 250 -14.15 6.62 9.02
N PRO A 251 -15.08 5.81 8.49
CA PRO A 251 -16.28 6.29 7.82
C PRO A 251 -17.15 7.23 8.67
N ALA A 252 -17.18 7.05 10.00
CA ALA A 252 -17.98 7.87 10.90
C ALA A 252 -17.50 9.32 11.00
N ASP A 253 -16.23 9.58 10.67
CA ASP A 253 -15.65 10.92 10.72
C ASP A 253 -15.86 11.72 9.41
N ARG A 254 -16.49 11.09 8.41
CA ARG A 254 -16.72 11.69 7.08
C ARG A 254 -18.01 12.54 7.05
N PHE A 255 -18.39 12.97 5.84
CA PHE A 255 -19.68 13.60 5.60
C PHE A 255 -20.79 12.53 5.61
N ALA A 256 -21.98 12.88 6.10
CA ALA A 256 -23.09 11.94 6.22
C ALA A 256 -23.68 11.53 4.86
N SER A 257 -23.50 12.37 3.83
CA SER A 257 -23.89 12.08 2.46
C SER A 257 -22.91 12.67 1.44
N CYS A 258 -23.00 12.20 0.18
CA CYS A 258 -22.21 12.76 -0.90
C CYS A 258 -22.58 14.24 -1.16
N SER A 259 -23.86 14.60 -1.02
CA SER A 259 -24.33 15.98 -1.19
C SER A 259 -23.85 16.90 -0.08
N GLU A 260 -23.70 16.42 1.16
CA GLU A 260 -23.11 17.22 2.24
C GLU A 260 -21.64 17.55 1.94
N PHE A 261 -20.87 16.58 1.41
CA PHE A 261 -19.52 16.80 0.92
C PHE A 261 -19.48 17.82 -0.23
N ALA A 262 -20.31 17.64 -1.26
CA ALA A 262 -20.37 18.56 -2.40
C ALA A 262 -20.75 19.99 -1.99
N ALA A 263 -21.71 20.14 -1.08
CA ALA A 263 -22.10 21.44 -0.55
C ALA A 263 -21.00 22.09 0.31
N ALA A 264 -20.25 21.31 1.07
CA ALA A 264 -19.09 21.81 1.82
C ALA A 264 -17.97 22.30 0.90
N LEU A 265 -17.70 21.57 -0.19
CA LEU A 265 -16.76 21.99 -1.23
C LEU A 265 -17.20 23.31 -1.88
N ALA A 266 -18.45 23.39 -2.34
CA ALA A 266 -19.00 24.57 -2.99
C ALA A 266 -18.91 25.82 -2.09
N ARG A 267 -19.31 25.70 -0.81
CA ARG A 267 -19.21 26.80 0.16
C ARG A 267 -17.77 27.25 0.39
N ALA A 268 -16.83 26.32 0.50
CA ALA A 268 -15.42 26.66 0.70
C ALA A 268 -14.86 27.48 -0.47
N VAL A 269 -15.21 27.11 -1.70
CA VAL A 269 -14.83 27.85 -2.92
C VAL A 269 -15.50 29.23 -2.97
N GLU A 270 -16.81 29.31 -2.69
CA GLU A 270 -17.55 30.57 -2.72
C GLU A 270 -17.03 31.61 -1.70
N ILE A 271 -16.71 31.17 -0.48
CA ILE A 271 -16.12 32.03 0.57
C ILE A 271 -14.77 32.59 0.11
N ALA A 272 -13.96 31.78 -0.57
CA ALA A 272 -12.68 32.23 -1.11
C ALA A 272 -12.85 33.25 -2.25
N SER A 273 -13.86 33.07 -3.10
CA SER A 273 -14.18 34.00 -4.20
C SER A 273 -14.76 35.33 -3.71
N THR A 274 -15.42 35.35 -2.55
CA THR A 274 -16.07 36.55 -1.97
C THR A 274 -15.21 37.27 -0.94
N ALA A 275 -14.11 36.68 -0.48
CA ALA A 275 -13.13 37.36 0.36
C ALA A 275 -12.55 38.56 -0.40
N PRO A 276 -12.57 39.78 0.17
CA PRO A 276 -12.00 40.95 -0.50
C PRO A 276 -10.53 40.68 -0.78
N SER A 277 -10.18 40.59 -2.07
CA SER A 277 -8.80 40.59 -2.53
C SER A 277 -8.13 41.83 -1.96
N VAL A 278 -7.27 41.64 -0.94
CA VAL A 278 -6.29 42.65 -0.58
C VAL A 278 -5.26 42.63 -1.70
N VAL A 279 -5.62 43.27 -2.81
CA VAL A 279 -4.68 43.62 -3.87
C VAL A 279 -3.62 44.47 -3.19
N ALA A 280 -2.43 43.90 -3.05
CA ALA A 280 -1.23 44.66 -2.76
C ALA A 280 -1.11 45.71 -3.88
N ALA A 281 -1.53 46.94 -3.58
CA ALA A 281 -1.24 48.08 -4.41
C ALA A 281 0.28 48.21 -4.49
N GLN A 282 0.84 47.84 -5.64
CA GLN A 282 2.16 48.27 -6.05
C GLN A 282 2.15 49.80 -6.11
N ALA A 283 2.68 50.44 -5.08
CA ALA A 283 3.10 51.82 -5.15
C ALA A 283 4.45 51.88 -5.90
N PRO A 284 4.66 52.86 -6.79
CA PRO A 284 5.87 52.93 -7.60
C PRO A 284 7.10 53.29 -6.74
N GLY A 285 8.16 52.49 -6.93
CA GLY A 285 9.57 52.83 -6.76
C GLY A 285 9.97 53.74 -5.60
N ARG A 286 10.40 53.13 -4.48
CA ARG A 286 11.52 53.66 -3.70
C ARG A 286 12.62 52.60 -3.66
N PRO A 287 13.87 52.92 -4.02
CA PRO A 287 14.95 51.95 -4.06
C PRO A 287 15.24 51.42 -2.66
N PHE A 288 15.27 50.10 -2.56
CA PHE A 288 15.68 49.37 -1.36
C PHE A 288 17.21 49.47 -1.26
N SER A 289 17.74 50.18 -0.27
CA SER A 289 19.17 50.16 0.06
C SER A 289 19.45 49.02 1.06
N PRO A 290 20.46 48.16 0.84
CA PRO A 290 20.85 47.14 1.80
C PRO A 290 21.52 47.77 3.03
N PRO A 291 21.42 47.19 4.23
CA PRO A 291 22.19 47.67 5.38
C PRO A 291 23.66 47.27 5.22
N LEU A 292 24.56 48.25 5.24
CA LEU A 292 26.00 48.07 5.32
C LEU A 292 26.46 47.75 6.76
N PRO A 293 27.64 47.12 6.94
CA PRO A 293 28.17 46.68 8.22
C PRO A 293 28.68 47.88 9.04
N THR A 294 28.39 47.90 10.35
CA THR A 294 29.00 48.84 11.29
C THR A 294 30.48 48.52 11.50
N GLN A 295 31.36 49.30 10.88
CA GLN A 295 32.73 49.54 11.35
C GLN A 295 32.73 50.75 12.31
N GLN A 296 33.35 50.59 13.48
CA GLN A 296 33.98 51.70 14.20
C GLN A 296 35.48 51.65 13.93
N ALA A 297 36.05 52.81 13.61
CA ALA A 297 37.43 53.04 13.18
C ALA A 297 38.34 53.48 14.38
N PRO A 298 39.61 53.91 14.18
CA PRO A 298 40.79 53.08 14.43
C PRO A 298 41.79 53.69 15.45
N VAL A 299 42.69 52.88 16.02
CA VAL A 299 43.94 53.39 16.65
C VAL A 299 45.10 52.43 16.34
N HIS A 300 46.16 52.96 15.72
CA HIS A 300 47.45 52.31 15.42
C HIS A 300 48.54 52.74 16.46
N PRO A 301 49.82 52.31 16.41
CA PRO A 301 50.35 51.26 17.30
C PRO A 301 51.65 51.69 18.04
N VAL A 302 52.04 51.01 19.13
CA VAL A 302 53.46 50.97 19.58
C VAL A 302 53.77 49.62 20.24
N ALA A 303 54.94 49.07 19.91
CA ALA A 303 55.50 47.80 20.36
C ALA A 303 56.52 47.95 21.51
N HIS A 304 56.89 46.80 22.10
CA HIS A 304 58.11 46.41 22.88
C HIS A 304 57.74 45.78 24.24
N ARG A 305 58.40 44.77 24.83
CA ARG A 305 59.27 43.62 24.48
C ARG A 305 59.60 42.90 25.83
N ALA A 306 59.64 41.55 25.84
CA ALA A 306 60.38 40.58 26.70
C ALA A 306 60.06 40.31 28.21
N GLN A 307 59.53 39.09 28.51
CA GLN A 307 59.95 37.92 29.38
C GLN A 307 60.77 38.08 30.70
N PRO A 308 60.87 37.08 31.67
CA PRO A 308 60.31 35.70 31.80
C PRO A 308 59.86 35.29 33.29
N PRO A 309 59.98 34.05 33.88
CA PRO A 309 58.86 33.16 34.25
C PRO A 309 58.83 32.56 35.71
N GLY A 310 57.76 31.80 36.06
CA GLY A 310 57.70 30.81 37.16
C GLY A 310 56.44 30.92 38.05
N GLY A 311 55.69 29.90 38.48
CA GLY A 311 55.80 28.43 38.37
C GLY A 311 54.50 27.73 38.83
N HIS A 312 54.36 26.43 38.49
CA HIS A 312 53.40 25.43 39.03
C HIS A 312 54.08 24.59 40.13
N PRO A 313 53.45 23.68 40.95
CA PRO A 313 52.31 22.75 40.67
C PRO A 313 51.46 22.36 41.94
N PRO A 314 50.86 21.15 42.12
CA PRO A 314 49.90 20.36 41.31
C PRO A 314 48.59 19.94 42.07
N PHE A 315 47.66 19.28 41.33
CA PHE A 315 46.47 18.55 41.81
C PHE A 315 46.77 17.27 42.62
N PRO A 316 45.78 16.71 43.37
CA PRO A 316 45.74 15.27 43.63
C PRO A 316 44.47 14.56 43.10
N ALA A 317 44.67 13.27 42.86
CA ALA A 317 43.86 12.31 42.12
C ALA A 317 42.82 11.54 42.97
N TYR A 318 41.91 10.89 42.25
CA TYR A 318 40.92 9.91 42.74
C TYR A 318 41.60 8.61 43.21
N GLY A 319 41.12 8.03 44.32
CA GLY A 319 41.44 6.68 44.79
C GLY A 319 40.16 5.86 45.06
N PRO A 320 40.16 4.52 44.91
CA PRO A 320 38.96 3.70 45.02
C PRO A 320 38.78 3.08 46.42
N GLY A 321 37.54 2.98 46.90
CA GLY A 321 37.13 2.06 47.98
C GLY A 321 36.37 2.69 49.15
N GLY A 322 35.05 2.42 49.23
CA GLY A 322 34.23 2.66 50.43
C GLY A 322 32.72 2.61 50.15
N PRO A 323 31.90 1.89 50.94
CA PRO A 323 30.45 1.74 50.71
C PRO A 323 29.64 2.97 51.17
N PRO A 324 28.39 3.16 50.69
CA PRO A 324 27.61 4.37 50.94
C PRO A 324 26.93 4.37 52.33
N PRO A 325 26.82 5.53 53.01
CA PRO A 325 26.03 5.67 54.23
C PRO A 325 24.52 5.91 53.93
N GLY A 326 23.66 5.31 54.75
CA GLY A 326 22.19 5.33 54.66
C GLY A 326 21.51 6.62 55.15
N PRO A 327 20.17 6.70 55.08
CA PRO A 327 19.41 7.94 55.31
C PRO A 327 19.12 8.21 56.79
N PRO A 328 19.01 9.48 57.22
CA PRO A 328 18.66 9.83 58.59
C PRO A 328 17.14 9.82 58.86
N PRO A 329 16.70 9.63 60.13
CA PRO A 329 15.31 9.36 60.50
C PRO A 329 14.50 10.63 60.82
N GLY A 330 13.17 10.47 60.73
CA GLY A 330 12.18 11.54 60.89
C GLY A 330 11.86 11.98 62.31
N TYR A 331 11.02 13.01 62.40
CA TYR A 331 10.28 13.41 63.60
C TYR A 331 8.83 13.75 63.25
N VAL A 332 7.96 13.46 64.22
CA VAL A 332 6.51 13.26 64.13
C VAL A 332 5.77 14.33 64.95
N THR A 333 4.63 14.81 64.40
CA THR A 333 3.40 15.40 65.02
C THR A 333 3.45 16.71 65.82
N GLY A 334 2.55 17.65 65.48
CA GLY A 334 1.28 17.88 66.22
C GLY A 334 0.46 19.09 65.71
N PRO A 335 -0.79 19.31 66.15
CA PRO A 335 -1.97 19.26 65.26
C PRO A 335 -2.86 20.53 65.22
N GLY A 336 -3.73 20.65 64.20
CA GLY A 336 -4.99 21.41 64.32
C GLY A 336 -5.58 22.04 63.05
N GLY A 337 -6.76 21.58 62.64
CA GLY A 337 -7.83 22.45 62.08
C GLY A 337 -8.06 22.43 60.55
N PRO A 338 -9.29 22.14 60.06
CA PRO A 338 -9.60 21.99 58.65
C PRO A 338 -10.13 23.31 58.03
N HIS A 339 -9.49 23.79 56.96
CA HIS A 339 -10.06 24.82 56.08
C HIS A 339 -9.96 24.39 54.61
N GLY A 340 -11.09 24.56 53.91
CA GLY A 340 -11.36 24.00 52.59
C GLY A 340 -10.50 24.55 51.45
N PRO A 341 -10.53 23.90 50.27
CA PRO A 341 -9.65 24.26 49.18
C PRO A 341 -10.21 25.43 48.36
N GLY A 342 -9.50 26.56 48.40
CA GLY A 342 -9.52 27.57 47.33
C GLY A 342 -8.62 27.12 46.16
N PRO A 343 -8.82 27.67 44.95
CA PRO A 343 -8.37 27.06 43.71
C PRO A 343 -6.87 27.34 43.45
N GLY A 344 -6.06 26.29 43.57
CA GLY A 344 -4.66 26.28 43.14
C GLY A 344 -4.51 25.51 41.83
N SER A 345 -3.86 26.13 40.87
CA SER A 345 -3.49 25.60 39.55
C SER A 345 -2.90 24.17 39.62
N ARG A 346 -3.43 23.26 38.81
CA ARG A 346 -2.82 21.94 38.57
C ARG A 346 -2.65 21.69 37.08
N GLY A 347 -1.40 21.37 36.74
CA GLY A 347 -0.95 20.99 35.42
C GLY A 347 -1.67 19.76 34.87
N THR A 348 -1.76 19.76 33.55
CA THR A 348 -2.34 18.72 32.72
C THR A 348 -1.48 17.45 32.77
N GLY A 349 -1.92 16.46 33.53
CA GLY A 349 -1.41 15.09 33.53
C GLY A 349 -2.49 14.10 33.08
N SER A 350 -2.30 13.54 31.88
CA SER A 350 -2.81 12.25 31.37
C SER A 350 -4.31 11.91 31.53
N ARG A 351 -5.15 12.48 30.66
CA ARG A 351 -6.42 11.84 30.22
C ARG A 351 -6.21 10.85 29.07
N THR A 352 -5.04 10.90 28.42
CA THR A 352 -4.68 10.06 27.28
C THR A 352 -4.39 8.61 27.67
N ALA A 353 -3.84 8.35 28.87
CA ALA A 353 -3.54 6.98 29.30
C ALA A 353 -4.82 6.16 29.60
N TRP A 354 -5.85 6.79 30.15
CA TRP A 354 -7.12 6.10 30.47
C TRP A 354 -7.95 5.81 29.21
N ILE A 355 -7.86 6.66 28.19
CA ILE A 355 -8.52 6.43 26.90
C ILE A 355 -7.80 5.30 26.13
N VAL A 356 -6.46 5.26 26.15
CA VAL A 356 -5.70 4.16 25.54
C VAL A 356 -5.95 2.82 26.24
N ALA A 357 -6.06 2.81 27.57
CA ALA A 357 -6.40 1.61 28.33
C ALA A 357 -7.84 1.10 28.05
N ALA A 358 -8.80 2.01 27.90
CA ALA A 358 -10.18 1.67 27.56
C ALA A 358 -10.30 1.12 26.12
N VAL A 359 -9.58 1.70 25.15
CA VAL A 359 -9.55 1.23 23.76
C VAL A 359 -8.87 -0.14 23.65
N LEU A 360 -7.78 -0.37 24.38
CA LEU A 360 -7.13 -1.69 24.44
C LEU A 360 -8.02 -2.75 25.09
N GLY A 361 -8.78 -2.39 26.14
CA GLY A 361 -9.73 -3.30 26.77
C GLY A 361 -10.86 -3.76 25.84
N VAL A 362 -11.38 -2.85 25.00
CA VAL A 362 -12.44 -3.17 24.03
C VAL A 362 -11.90 -4.02 22.87
N VAL A 363 -10.68 -3.75 22.39
CA VAL A 363 -10.04 -4.55 21.33
C VAL A 363 -9.79 -5.98 21.80
N VAL A 364 -9.34 -6.19 23.03
CA VAL A 364 -9.12 -7.53 23.61
C VAL A 364 -10.45 -8.29 23.77
N LEU A 365 -11.53 -7.61 24.15
CA LEU A 365 -12.85 -8.22 24.27
C LEU A 365 -13.39 -8.68 22.90
N VAL A 366 -13.20 -7.87 21.85
CA VAL A 366 -13.64 -8.20 20.48
C VAL A 366 -12.83 -9.35 19.89
N VAL A 367 -11.51 -9.38 20.09
CA VAL A 367 -10.66 -10.49 19.64
C VAL A 367 -11.00 -11.78 20.40
N GLY A 368 -11.31 -11.70 21.70
CA GLY A 368 -11.75 -12.85 22.49
C GLY A 368 -13.08 -13.45 22.02
N VAL A 369 -14.06 -12.59 21.68
CA VAL A 369 -15.38 -13.02 21.17
C VAL A 369 -15.27 -13.63 19.76
N VAL A 370 -14.43 -13.06 18.89
CA VAL A 370 -14.17 -13.60 17.54
C VAL A 370 -13.40 -14.93 17.60
N GLY A 371 -12.43 -15.06 18.51
CA GLY A 371 -11.70 -16.31 18.75
C GLY A 371 -12.59 -17.44 19.28
N ALA A 372 -13.51 -17.13 20.20
CA ALA A 372 -14.47 -18.10 20.73
C ALA A 372 -15.51 -18.55 19.69
N ALA A 373 -15.94 -17.65 18.79
CA ALA A 373 -16.88 -17.98 17.71
C ALA A 373 -16.25 -18.88 16.63
N ILE A 374 -14.94 -18.73 16.36
CA ILE A 374 -14.20 -19.58 15.43
C ILE A 374 -13.93 -20.97 16.03
N ALA A 375 -13.66 -21.05 17.34
CA ALA A 375 -13.41 -22.32 18.02
C ALA A 375 -14.66 -23.21 18.19
N LEU A 376 -15.86 -22.62 18.25
CA LEU A 376 -17.12 -23.35 18.46
C LEU A 376 -17.79 -23.84 17.16
N SER A 377 -17.25 -23.49 15.98
CA SER A 377 -17.89 -23.77 14.68
C SER A 377 -17.23 -24.91 13.87
N GLY A 378 -16.20 -25.57 14.40
CA GLY A 378 -15.42 -26.59 13.69
C GLY A 378 -15.58 -27.99 14.28
N SER A 379 -16.74 -28.64 14.11
CA SER A 379 -16.91 -30.07 14.40
C SER A 379 -17.73 -30.73 13.29
N GLY A 380 -17.03 -31.27 12.28
CA GLY A 380 -17.64 -32.03 11.20
C GLY A 380 -16.59 -32.89 10.51
N SER A 381 -16.61 -34.19 10.80
CA SER A 381 -15.68 -35.21 10.30
C SER A 381 -16.06 -35.68 8.89
N GLY A 382 -15.08 -35.82 7.99
CA GLY A 382 -15.22 -36.46 6.67
C GLY A 382 -13.90 -36.42 5.87
N PRO A 383 -13.58 -37.41 5.02
CA PRO A 383 -12.23 -37.98 4.99
C PRO A 383 -11.31 -37.51 3.85
N GLY A 384 -10.03 -37.36 4.19
CA GLY A 384 -8.88 -37.89 3.42
C GLY A 384 -8.54 -37.29 2.06
N THR A 385 -7.87 -36.13 2.04
CA THR A 385 -6.90 -35.79 0.98
C THR A 385 -5.76 -34.98 1.60
N ALA A 386 -4.53 -35.40 1.33
CA ALA A 386 -3.28 -34.92 1.93
C ALA A 386 -2.98 -33.42 1.65
N PRO A 387 -2.27 -32.70 2.54
CA PRO A 387 -1.91 -31.30 2.33
C PRO A 387 -0.68 -31.15 1.41
N VAL A 388 -0.72 -30.17 0.52
CA VAL A 388 0.43 -29.70 -0.27
C VAL A 388 1.28 -28.78 0.60
N ALA A 389 2.52 -29.19 0.85
CA ALA A 389 3.50 -28.48 1.65
C ALA A 389 4.01 -27.21 0.95
N GLY A 390 4.23 -26.16 1.74
CA GLY A 390 4.96 -24.96 1.34
C GLY A 390 6.43 -25.26 1.09
N SER A 391 7.02 -24.45 0.22
CA SER A 391 8.38 -24.54 -0.30
C SER A 391 9.44 -24.66 0.81
N SER A 392 9.90 -25.89 1.06
CA SER A 392 11.12 -26.21 1.78
C SER A 392 12.14 -26.74 0.78
N THR A 393 13.22 -25.98 0.54
CA THR A 393 14.40 -26.46 -0.19
C THR A 393 15.18 -27.44 0.69
N THR A 394 15.06 -28.73 0.41
CA THR A 394 16.02 -29.75 0.87
C THR A 394 17.30 -29.68 0.02
N PRO A 395 18.50 -29.87 0.61
CA PRO A 395 19.74 -29.98 -0.17
C PRO A 395 19.83 -31.35 -0.86
N PRO A 396 20.32 -31.44 -2.12
CA PRO A 396 20.55 -32.73 -2.75
C PRO A 396 21.75 -33.42 -2.10
N SER A 397 21.56 -34.70 -1.75
CA SER A 397 22.64 -35.60 -1.31
C SER A 397 23.52 -35.96 -2.51
N SER A 398 24.83 -35.92 -2.30
CA SER A 398 25.84 -36.25 -3.29
C SER A 398 25.90 -37.76 -3.56
N SER A 399 25.53 -38.15 -4.78
CA SER A 399 26.00 -39.40 -5.38
C SER A 399 26.42 -39.11 -6.82
N GLY A 400 27.71 -39.26 -7.09
CA GLY A 400 28.30 -39.05 -8.41
C GLY A 400 27.66 -39.93 -9.48
N GLY A 401 27.26 -39.31 -10.57
CA GLY A 401 26.76 -39.94 -11.78
C GLY A 401 26.94 -38.96 -12.94
N SER A 402 27.56 -39.45 -14.01
CA SER A 402 28.12 -38.70 -15.13
C SER A 402 27.20 -37.68 -15.80
N SER A 403 27.83 -36.59 -16.24
CA SER A 403 27.31 -35.53 -17.10
C SER A 403 26.69 -36.05 -18.40
N THR A 404 25.37 -35.99 -18.46
CA THR A 404 24.62 -35.72 -19.69
C THR A 404 23.71 -34.55 -19.36
N GLY A 405 23.93 -33.40 -20.02
CA GLY A 405 23.23 -32.15 -19.73
C GLY A 405 21.72 -32.34 -19.73
N SER A 406 21.14 -32.42 -18.54
CA SER A 406 19.69 -32.52 -18.38
C SER A 406 19.11 -31.14 -18.63
N ASP A 407 18.29 -31.05 -19.67
CA ASP A 407 17.42 -29.92 -19.99
C ASP A 407 16.31 -29.70 -18.93
N GLU A 408 16.51 -30.16 -17.71
CA GLU A 408 15.56 -30.15 -16.59
C GLU A 408 15.66 -28.84 -15.78
N PHE A 409 14.56 -28.49 -15.12
CA PHE A 409 14.51 -27.32 -14.25
C PHE A 409 14.97 -27.70 -12.84
N GLU A 410 15.93 -26.95 -12.31
CA GLU A 410 16.58 -27.23 -11.02
C GLU A 410 15.97 -26.42 -9.87
N SER A 411 15.55 -25.18 -10.16
CA SER A 411 14.88 -24.32 -9.17
C SER A 411 13.95 -23.32 -9.86
N ILE A 412 12.93 -22.88 -9.13
CA ILE A 412 12.01 -21.82 -9.54
C ILE A 412 11.74 -20.92 -8.33
N ALA A 413 11.69 -19.62 -8.58
CA ALA A 413 11.31 -18.62 -7.60
C ALA A 413 10.29 -17.66 -8.22
N SER A 414 9.30 -17.27 -7.44
CA SER A 414 8.33 -16.26 -7.82
C SER A 414 8.11 -15.30 -6.64
N SER A 415 7.93 -14.02 -6.96
CA SER A 415 7.59 -12.99 -5.99
C SER A 415 6.87 -11.86 -6.70
N GLY A 416 5.69 -11.48 -6.20
CA GLY A 416 4.83 -10.53 -6.88
C GLY A 416 4.48 -11.02 -8.29
N ASP A 417 4.74 -10.17 -9.29
CA ASP A 417 4.41 -10.40 -10.70
C ASP A 417 5.63 -10.85 -11.54
N SER A 418 6.73 -11.24 -10.89
CA SER A 418 7.96 -11.72 -11.54
C SER A 418 8.24 -13.19 -11.18
N THR A 419 8.83 -13.93 -12.10
CA THR A 419 9.25 -15.33 -11.90
C THR A 419 10.61 -15.56 -12.53
N CYS A 420 11.44 -16.37 -11.88
CA CYS A 420 12.71 -16.84 -12.40
C CYS A 420 12.82 -18.36 -12.23
N ALA A 421 13.48 -19.02 -13.18
CA ALA A 421 13.76 -20.44 -13.12
C ALA A 421 15.18 -20.74 -13.59
N VAL A 422 15.79 -21.75 -12.98
CA VAL A 422 17.09 -22.30 -13.36
C VAL A 422 16.88 -23.55 -14.18
N ARG A 423 17.51 -23.62 -15.35
CA ARG A 423 17.46 -24.77 -16.27
C ARG A 423 18.83 -25.01 -16.88
N GLY A 424 19.41 -26.18 -16.66
CA GLY A 424 20.75 -26.52 -17.18
C GLY A 424 21.81 -25.51 -16.75
N ASN A 425 21.80 -25.15 -15.47
CA ASN A 425 22.62 -24.12 -14.82
C ASN A 425 22.51 -22.70 -15.45
N ARG A 426 21.44 -22.40 -16.18
CA ARG A 426 21.16 -21.07 -16.77
C ARG A 426 19.92 -20.47 -16.13
N LEU A 427 19.94 -19.16 -15.92
CA LEU A 427 18.84 -18.42 -15.31
C LEU A 427 17.95 -17.77 -16.38
N TYR A 428 16.65 -17.98 -16.25
CA TYR A 428 15.63 -17.33 -17.05
C TYR A 428 14.63 -16.62 -16.16
N CYS A 429 14.28 -15.38 -16.49
CA CYS A 429 13.31 -14.59 -15.73
C CYS A 429 12.24 -13.99 -16.64
N TRP A 430 11.02 -13.80 -16.14
CA TRP A 430 9.90 -13.17 -16.85
C TRP A 430 8.92 -12.53 -15.89
N GLY A 431 7.99 -11.75 -16.43
CA GLY A 431 6.98 -10.98 -15.70
C GLY A 431 7.34 -9.50 -15.62
N ASP A 432 6.90 -8.86 -14.54
CA ASP A 432 7.19 -7.47 -14.20
C ASP A 432 8.71 -7.25 -14.05
N ASN A 433 9.21 -6.13 -14.58
CA ASN A 433 10.61 -5.74 -14.49
C ASN A 433 10.81 -4.26 -14.18
N GLU A 434 9.80 -3.51 -13.73
CA GLU A 434 9.94 -2.07 -13.45
C GLU A 434 11.08 -1.76 -12.46
N ARG A 435 11.39 -2.72 -11.59
CA ARG A 435 12.44 -2.66 -10.57
C ARG A 435 13.79 -3.27 -10.99
N GLY A 436 13.90 -3.74 -12.23
CA GLY A 436 15.05 -4.50 -12.71
C GLY A 436 15.15 -5.90 -12.10
N THR A 437 14.05 -6.43 -11.55
CA THR A 437 13.94 -7.75 -10.88
C THR A 437 14.36 -8.92 -11.73
N LEU A 438 14.27 -8.79 -13.06
CA LEU A 438 14.59 -9.87 -13.98
C LEU A 438 16.09 -9.99 -14.26
N GLY A 439 16.90 -8.97 -13.96
CA GLY A 439 18.36 -9.06 -14.08
C GLY A 439 18.91 -9.03 -15.50
N ASP A 440 18.07 -8.72 -16.50
CA ASP A 440 18.42 -8.71 -17.93
C ASP A 440 19.08 -7.40 -18.40
N GLY A 441 19.44 -6.52 -17.46
CA GLY A 441 20.01 -5.20 -17.74
C GLY A 441 18.99 -4.13 -18.10
N THR A 442 17.70 -4.45 -18.08
CA THR A 442 16.61 -3.52 -18.39
C THR A 442 15.67 -3.36 -17.20
N THR A 443 14.71 -2.43 -17.33
CA THR A 443 13.54 -2.32 -16.45
C THR A 443 12.24 -2.52 -17.24
N THR A 444 12.30 -3.34 -18.30
CA THR A 444 11.18 -3.56 -19.22
C THR A 444 10.61 -4.95 -18.99
N ASP A 445 9.30 -5.03 -18.83
CA ASP A 445 8.58 -6.27 -18.59
C ASP A 445 8.84 -7.30 -19.69
N ARG A 446 8.87 -8.57 -19.28
CA ARG A 446 9.11 -9.70 -20.18
C ARG A 446 7.94 -10.66 -20.09
N PRO A 447 6.99 -10.67 -21.04
CA PRO A 447 5.88 -11.62 -21.02
C PRO A 447 6.31 -13.05 -21.36
N ARG A 448 7.60 -13.29 -21.64
CA ARG A 448 8.20 -14.59 -21.93
C ARG A 448 9.56 -14.69 -21.23
N PRO A 449 10.01 -15.91 -20.85
CA PRO A 449 11.34 -16.12 -20.27
C PRO A 449 12.45 -15.46 -21.09
N VAL A 450 13.20 -14.55 -20.47
CA VAL A 450 14.44 -13.98 -20.99
C VAL A 450 15.62 -14.57 -20.23
N ALA A 451 16.70 -14.88 -20.94
CA ALA A 451 17.92 -15.39 -20.31
C ALA A 451 18.68 -14.25 -19.61
N VAL A 452 19.11 -14.48 -18.38
CA VAL A 452 20.05 -13.62 -17.66
C VAL A 452 21.46 -14.07 -18.00
N THR A 453 22.14 -13.34 -18.88
CA THR A 453 23.40 -13.77 -19.51
C THR A 453 24.67 -13.25 -18.82
N SER A 454 24.53 -12.35 -17.85
CA SER A 454 25.64 -11.74 -17.12
C SER A 454 26.23 -12.64 -16.03
N ILE A 455 25.56 -13.76 -15.70
CA ILE A 455 26.03 -14.82 -14.82
C ILE A 455 25.76 -16.19 -15.47
N SER A 456 26.55 -17.19 -15.09
CA SER A 456 26.44 -18.56 -15.59
C SER A 456 26.61 -19.55 -14.44
N ASP A 457 26.39 -20.84 -14.69
CA ASP A 457 26.56 -21.88 -13.68
C ASP A 457 25.72 -21.59 -12.41
N VAL A 458 24.45 -21.22 -12.66
CA VAL A 458 23.49 -20.84 -11.62
C VAL A 458 22.88 -22.11 -11.04
N SER A 459 22.97 -22.31 -9.73
CA SER A 459 22.44 -23.51 -9.04
C SER A 459 21.14 -23.25 -8.27
N ALA A 460 20.87 -22.00 -7.89
CA ALA A 460 19.66 -21.64 -7.18
C ALA A 460 19.29 -20.17 -7.43
N VAL A 461 17.98 -19.89 -7.37
CA VAL A 461 17.43 -18.52 -7.40
C VAL A 461 16.42 -18.35 -6.26
N SER A 462 16.39 -17.15 -5.67
CA SER A 462 15.41 -16.75 -4.68
C SER A 462 14.96 -15.32 -4.98
N MET A 463 13.66 -15.08 -4.82
CA MET A 463 13.02 -13.79 -5.08
C MET A 463 12.19 -13.42 -3.87
N GLY A 464 12.11 -12.14 -3.56
CA GLY A 464 11.26 -11.67 -2.47
C GLY A 464 11.35 -10.19 -2.19
N GLY A 465 10.66 -9.78 -1.13
CA GLY A 465 10.60 -8.40 -0.68
C GLY A 465 9.93 -7.49 -1.69
N LEU A 466 10.56 -6.35 -1.96
CA LEU A 466 10.05 -5.30 -2.85
C LEU A 466 10.64 -5.43 -4.27
N GLY A 467 10.86 -6.64 -4.76
CA GLY A 467 11.48 -6.85 -6.07
C GLY A 467 13.00 -6.96 -5.99
N THR A 468 13.47 -7.76 -5.04
CA THR A 468 14.86 -8.19 -4.96
C THR A 468 14.95 -9.62 -5.46
N THR A 469 15.96 -9.91 -6.27
CA THR A 469 16.29 -11.25 -6.73
C THR A 469 17.73 -11.55 -6.39
N CYS A 470 18.00 -12.76 -5.91
CA CYS A 470 19.34 -13.26 -5.73
C CYS A 470 19.49 -14.66 -6.35
N ALA A 471 20.66 -14.95 -6.89
CA ALA A 471 21.00 -16.25 -7.41
C ALA A 471 22.41 -16.68 -6.99
N ILE A 472 22.58 -17.98 -6.79
CA ILE A 472 23.86 -18.59 -6.50
C ILE A 472 24.48 -19.02 -7.84
N SER A 473 25.67 -18.51 -8.14
CA SER A 473 26.39 -18.75 -9.39
C SER A 473 27.82 -19.18 -9.04
N SER A 474 28.20 -20.41 -9.40
CA SER A 474 29.50 -21.02 -9.06
C SER A 474 29.89 -20.90 -7.56
N GLY A 475 28.91 -20.95 -6.65
CA GLY A 475 29.12 -20.83 -5.21
C GLY A 475 29.29 -19.40 -4.68
N ASP A 476 29.16 -18.38 -5.54
CA ASP A 476 29.06 -16.97 -5.15
C ASP A 476 27.60 -16.52 -5.17
N LEU A 477 27.25 -15.52 -4.36
CA LEU A 477 25.92 -14.92 -4.37
C LEU A 477 25.90 -13.64 -5.21
N TYR A 478 24.93 -13.55 -6.13
CA TYR A 478 24.63 -12.34 -6.88
C TYR A 478 23.22 -11.88 -6.53
N CYS A 479 23.05 -10.59 -6.29
CA CYS A 479 21.74 -9.99 -6.04
C CYS A 479 21.52 -8.77 -6.94
N TRP A 480 20.28 -8.52 -7.30
CA TRP A 480 19.85 -7.41 -8.14
C TRP A 480 18.39 -7.03 -7.88
N GLY A 481 17.89 -6.02 -8.58
CA GLY A 481 16.57 -5.44 -8.41
C GLY A 481 16.58 -4.24 -7.45
N TYR A 482 15.44 -4.00 -6.80
CA TYR A 482 15.24 -2.87 -5.89
C TYR A 482 15.87 -3.13 -4.52
N GLY A 483 16.46 -2.10 -3.92
CA GLY A 483 17.05 -2.16 -2.58
C GLY A 483 18.42 -2.84 -2.49
N ILE A 484 19.00 -3.25 -3.63
CA ILE A 484 20.37 -3.76 -3.68
C ILE A 484 21.40 -2.63 -3.78
N GLY A 485 21.11 -1.62 -4.58
CA GLY A 485 21.94 -0.42 -4.75
C GLY A 485 21.60 0.70 -3.76
N PRO A 486 22.09 1.91 -4.02
CA PRO A 486 21.72 3.10 -3.26
C PRO A 486 20.19 3.30 -3.18
N PRO A 487 19.69 3.97 -2.12
CA PRO A 487 18.25 4.21 -1.95
C PRO A 487 17.62 4.85 -3.19
N GLY A 488 16.53 4.26 -3.68
CA GLY A 488 15.78 4.76 -4.83
C GLY A 488 16.35 4.36 -6.21
N GLN A 489 17.46 3.62 -6.25
CA GLN A 489 18.05 3.16 -7.52
C GLN A 489 17.83 1.66 -7.73
N ASN A 490 17.33 1.30 -8.91
CA ASN A 490 17.23 -0.09 -9.35
C ASN A 490 18.61 -0.58 -9.82
N VAL A 491 18.94 -1.83 -9.50
CA VAL A 491 20.13 -2.50 -10.01
C VAL A 491 19.66 -3.60 -10.97
N PRO A 492 19.55 -3.34 -12.29
CA PRO A 492 18.92 -4.28 -13.22
C PRO A 492 19.87 -5.40 -13.68
N LEU A 493 21.09 -5.49 -13.12
CA LEU A 493 22.07 -6.52 -13.44
C LEU A 493 22.52 -7.25 -12.17
N PRO A 494 22.67 -8.58 -12.19
CA PRO A 494 23.29 -9.36 -11.14
C PRO A 494 24.60 -8.73 -10.65
N THR A 495 24.62 -8.36 -9.36
CA THR A 495 25.79 -7.76 -8.70
C THR A 495 26.29 -8.71 -7.62
N LYS A 496 27.57 -9.06 -7.67
CA LYS A 496 28.18 -9.97 -6.70
C LYS A 496 28.13 -9.38 -5.29
N VAL A 497 27.67 -10.16 -4.32
CA VAL A 497 27.68 -9.81 -2.90
C VAL A 497 29.04 -10.21 -2.31
N SER A 498 29.79 -9.22 -1.83
CA SER A 498 31.10 -9.43 -1.23
C SER A 498 31.01 -9.97 0.21
N GLY A 499 32.07 -10.66 0.66
CA GLY A 499 32.18 -11.14 2.04
C GLY A 499 31.52 -12.50 2.31
N LEU A 500 31.05 -13.18 1.27
CA LEU A 500 30.52 -14.55 1.32
C LEU A 500 31.34 -15.46 0.40
N SER A 501 31.44 -16.73 0.78
CA SER A 501 32.08 -17.80 0.01
C SER A 501 31.30 -19.11 0.14
N ARG A 502 31.35 -19.94 -0.92
CA ARG A 502 30.69 -21.26 -0.99
C ARG A 502 29.23 -21.19 -0.53
N VAL A 503 28.48 -20.25 -1.09
CA VAL A 503 27.08 -20.02 -0.75
C VAL A 503 26.26 -21.24 -1.19
N SER A 504 25.54 -21.85 -0.24
CA SER A 504 24.80 -23.09 -0.47
C SER A 504 23.28 -22.91 -0.48
N ALA A 505 22.77 -21.85 0.14
CA ALA A 505 21.37 -21.48 0.11
C ALA A 505 21.18 -19.97 0.29
N VAL A 506 20.08 -19.44 -0.23
CA VAL A 506 19.67 -18.06 -0.04
C VAL A 506 18.14 -17.98 0.09
N SER A 507 17.67 -17.12 0.98
CA SER A 507 16.25 -16.78 1.15
C SER A 507 16.08 -15.27 1.16
N VAL A 508 15.30 -14.77 0.21
CA VAL A 508 15.07 -13.34 -0.01
C VAL A 508 13.69 -12.94 0.52
N GLY A 509 13.66 -12.00 1.45
CA GLY A 509 12.46 -11.29 1.92
C GLY A 509 12.72 -9.78 1.90
N LEU A 510 12.21 -9.03 2.89
CA LEU A 510 12.72 -7.67 3.15
C LEU A 510 14.15 -7.69 3.72
N THR A 511 14.51 -8.83 4.30
CA THR A 511 15.85 -9.19 4.78
C THR A 511 16.33 -10.32 3.91
N ILE A 512 17.61 -10.31 3.57
CA ILE A 512 18.24 -11.39 2.81
C ILE A 512 19.03 -12.21 3.81
N CYS A 513 18.82 -13.52 3.81
CA CYS A 513 19.67 -14.46 4.56
C CYS A 513 20.26 -15.49 3.60
N ALA A 514 21.54 -15.79 3.78
CA ALA A 514 22.25 -16.79 3.00
C ALA A 514 23.08 -17.69 3.90
N ILE A 515 23.31 -18.93 3.46
CA ILE A 515 24.25 -19.84 4.09
C ILE A 515 25.56 -19.74 3.34
N SER A 516 26.62 -19.37 4.04
CA SER A 516 27.98 -19.26 3.50
C SER A 516 28.91 -20.03 4.43
N ASP A 517 29.67 -20.96 3.87
CA ASP A 517 30.58 -21.82 4.62
C ASP A 517 29.95 -22.61 5.79
N GLY A 518 28.64 -22.85 5.75
CA GLY A 518 27.89 -23.53 6.83
C GLY A 518 27.37 -22.60 7.93
N ASP A 519 27.59 -21.30 7.80
CA ASP A 519 27.08 -20.27 8.71
C ASP A 519 25.97 -19.44 8.07
N ALA A 520 25.04 -18.93 8.89
CA ALA A 520 24.00 -18.00 8.45
C ALA A 520 24.52 -16.55 8.45
N TYR A 521 24.28 -15.84 7.35
CA TYR A 521 24.51 -14.41 7.22
C TYR A 521 23.22 -13.73 6.81
N CYS A 522 22.83 -12.66 7.49
CA CYS A 522 21.64 -11.89 7.17
C CYS A 522 21.96 -10.39 7.05
N TRP A 523 21.22 -9.69 6.19
CA TRP A 523 21.38 -8.25 5.99
C TRP A 523 20.13 -7.62 5.34
N ARG A 524 20.19 -6.31 5.14
CA ARG A 524 19.11 -5.37 4.75
C ARG A 524 18.20 -5.01 5.92
N ASN A 525 16.89 -5.11 5.73
CA ASN A 525 15.91 -4.63 6.70
C ASN A 525 16.10 -5.32 8.05
N ASN A 526 16.18 -4.54 9.11
CA ASN A 526 16.30 -5.07 10.47
C ASN A 526 15.33 -4.39 11.45
N ALA A 527 14.27 -3.74 10.97
CA ALA A 527 13.38 -2.95 11.81
C ALA A 527 12.66 -3.78 12.91
N SER A 528 12.59 -5.10 12.74
CA SER A 528 12.06 -6.05 13.73
C SER A 528 13.13 -6.93 14.38
N GLY A 529 14.42 -6.69 14.13
CA GLY A 529 15.51 -7.54 14.61
C GLY A 529 15.77 -8.78 13.75
N GLN A 530 15.17 -8.87 12.56
CA GLN A 530 15.19 -10.07 11.72
C GLN A 530 16.54 -10.35 11.03
N VAL A 531 17.56 -9.50 11.21
CA VAL A 531 18.95 -9.82 10.87
C VAL A 531 19.59 -10.75 11.90
N GLY A 532 19.13 -10.75 13.16
CA GLY A 532 19.62 -11.71 14.16
C GLY A 532 20.96 -11.35 14.80
N ASN A 533 21.38 -10.09 14.71
CA ASN A 533 22.66 -9.60 15.24
C ASN A 533 22.55 -8.88 16.59
N GLY A 534 21.46 -9.05 17.32
CA GLY A 534 21.19 -8.38 18.59
C GLY A 534 20.72 -6.92 18.46
N SER A 535 20.69 -6.35 17.26
CA SER A 535 20.24 -4.97 17.01
C SER A 535 18.94 -4.91 16.18
N THR A 536 18.36 -3.72 16.05
CA THR A 536 17.24 -3.42 15.13
C THR A 536 17.59 -2.39 14.05
N GLY A 537 18.88 -2.10 13.87
CA GLY A 537 19.37 -1.22 12.81
C GLY A 537 19.61 -2.00 11.53
N SER A 538 19.09 -1.52 10.39
CA SER A 538 19.34 -2.14 9.09
C SER A 538 20.84 -2.14 8.77
N VAL A 539 21.32 -3.20 8.12
CA VAL A 539 22.73 -3.36 7.75
C VAL A 539 22.84 -3.68 6.25
N ASP A 540 23.79 -3.07 5.55
CA ASP A 540 23.89 -3.23 4.08
C ASP A 540 24.85 -4.33 3.63
N VAL A 541 25.60 -4.91 4.56
CA VAL A 541 26.56 -5.97 4.29
C VAL A 541 26.17 -7.26 5.01
N PRO A 542 26.46 -8.44 4.42
CA PRO A 542 26.20 -9.72 5.07
C PRO A 542 26.78 -9.76 6.48
N THR A 543 25.92 -9.91 7.47
CA THR A 543 26.29 -9.95 8.89
C THR A 543 26.06 -11.35 9.42
N ARG A 544 27.11 -11.97 9.98
CA ARG A 544 27.02 -13.33 10.54
C ARG A 544 26.02 -13.33 11.71
N VAL A 545 25.11 -14.30 11.70
CA VAL A 545 24.18 -14.54 12.80
C VAL A 545 24.92 -15.35 13.88
N ALA A 546 25.10 -14.76 15.06
CA ALA A 546 25.81 -15.42 16.15
C ALA A 546 24.97 -16.55 16.79
N GLY A 547 25.63 -17.52 17.42
CA GLY A 547 24.95 -18.61 18.14
C GLY A 547 24.40 -19.74 17.27
N LEU A 548 24.61 -19.68 15.94
CA LEU A 548 24.29 -20.76 15.00
C LEU A 548 25.57 -21.36 14.40
N SER A 549 25.56 -22.67 14.20
CA SER A 549 26.57 -23.45 13.49
C SER A 549 25.91 -24.59 12.71
N ASP A 550 26.58 -25.13 11.70
CA ASP A 550 26.07 -26.21 10.85
C ASP A 550 24.68 -25.89 10.27
N VAL A 551 24.56 -24.68 9.71
CA VAL A 551 23.31 -24.18 9.14
C VAL A 551 23.05 -24.89 7.82
N THR A 552 21.85 -25.46 7.68
CA THR A 552 21.44 -26.26 6.51
C THR A 552 20.26 -25.68 5.75
N ALA A 553 19.47 -24.80 6.39
CA ALA A 553 18.39 -24.07 5.76
C ALA A 553 18.24 -22.68 6.39
N VAL A 554 17.83 -21.71 5.58
CA VAL A 554 17.42 -20.37 6.00
C VAL A 554 16.08 -20.03 5.36
N SER A 555 15.22 -19.33 6.09
CA SER A 555 13.92 -18.87 5.60
C SER A 555 13.65 -17.47 6.13
N THR A 556 13.29 -16.55 5.23
CA THR A 556 12.94 -15.18 5.59
C THR A 556 11.48 -14.88 5.27
N SER A 557 10.85 -14.12 6.16
CA SER A 557 9.53 -13.52 6.01
C SER A 557 9.68 -11.99 5.92
N HIS A 558 8.58 -11.23 6.00
CA HIS A 558 8.62 -9.77 6.03
C HIS A 558 9.33 -9.23 7.28
N THR A 559 9.17 -9.88 8.43
CA THR A 559 9.64 -9.35 9.73
C THR A 559 10.27 -10.41 10.65
N THR A 560 10.39 -11.66 10.19
CA THR A 560 10.93 -12.79 10.96
C THR A 560 11.87 -13.58 10.05
N SER A 561 12.94 -14.12 10.61
CA SER A 561 13.88 -15.01 9.93
C SER A 561 14.06 -16.28 10.76
N CYS A 562 14.28 -17.39 10.09
CA CYS A 562 14.49 -18.68 10.71
C CYS A 562 15.64 -19.44 10.02
N ALA A 563 16.24 -20.37 10.74
CA ALA A 563 17.27 -21.26 10.24
C ALA A 563 17.17 -22.65 10.88
N ILE A 564 17.64 -23.67 10.16
CA ILE A 564 17.95 -24.98 10.73
C ILE A 564 19.45 -25.03 10.96
N ALA A 565 19.87 -25.17 12.22
CA ALA A 565 21.26 -25.20 12.66
C ALA A 565 21.49 -26.37 13.61
N GLY A 566 22.51 -27.20 13.36
CA GLY A 566 22.77 -28.40 14.18
C GLY A 566 21.57 -29.37 14.27
N GLY A 567 20.71 -29.40 13.25
CA GLY A 567 19.47 -30.19 13.21
C GLY A 567 18.29 -29.62 14.01
N SER A 568 18.44 -28.45 14.65
CA SER A 568 17.37 -27.77 15.39
C SER A 568 16.90 -26.51 14.66
N ALA A 569 15.63 -26.14 14.85
CA ALA A 569 15.07 -24.92 14.26
C ALA A 569 15.24 -23.73 15.21
N TYR A 570 15.66 -22.59 14.66
CA TYR A 570 15.79 -21.32 15.35
C TYR A 570 15.06 -20.23 14.58
N CYS A 571 14.40 -19.31 15.28
CA CYS A 571 13.74 -18.16 14.67
C CYS A 571 14.01 -16.89 15.48
N TRP A 572 13.99 -15.74 14.80
CA TRP A 572 14.20 -14.41 15.39
C TRP A 572 13.50 -13.32 14.57
N GLY A 573 13.35 -12.15 15.15
CA GLY A 573 12.68 -10.99 14.62
C GLY A 573 11.38 -10.68 15.36
N ASN A 574 10.35 -10.33 14.61
CA ASN A 574 9.01 -10.10 15.14
C ASN A 574 8.43 -11.39 15.75
N ASN A 575 7.74 -11.23 16.88
CA ASN A 575 7.10 -12.33 17.57
C ASN A 575 5.71 -11.96 18.14
N ARG A 576 5.07 -10.88 17.65
CA ARG A 576 3.82 -10.39 18.24
C ARG A 576 2.70 -11.44 18.25
N GLU A 577 2.72 -12.34 17.26
CA GLU A 577 1.75 -13.44 17.12
C GLU A 577 2.40 -14.81 17.40
N GLY A 578 3.58 -14.85 18.03
CA GLY A 578 4.28 -16.10 18.29
C GLY A 578 5.05 -16.67 17.09
N GLN A 579 5.41 -15.85 16.09
CA GLN A 579 6.10 -16.30 14.88
C GLN A 579 7.46 -16.99 15.15
N ILE A 580 8.10 -16.69 16.29
CA ILE A 580 9.36 -17.35 16.70
C ILE A 580 9.11 -18.79 17.19
N GLY A 581 7.90 -19.11 17.66
CA GLY A 581 7.57 -20.47 18.09
C GLY A 581 8.27 -20.93 19.37
N ASN A 582 8.83 -20.02 20.18
CA ASN A 582 9.48 -20.35 21.46
C ASN A 582 8.52 -20.38 22.66
N GLY A 583 7.22 -20.31 22.42
CA GLY A 583 6.18 -20.27 23.47
C GLY A 583 5.97 -18.89 24.10
N THR A 584 6.49 -17.82 23.47
CA THR A 584 6.30 -16.42 23.91
C THR A 584 5.79 -15.56 22.75
N THR A 585 5.37 -14.33 23.05
CA THR A 585 5.05 -13.28 22.05
C THR A 585 6.05 -12.11 22.07
N THR A 586 7.20 -12.30 22.72
CA THR A 586 8.24 -11.29 22.83
C THR A 586 9.18 -11.38 21.64
N ALA A 587 9.33 -10.29 20.89
CA ALA A 587 10.26 -10.21 19.76
C ALA A 587 11.70 -10.41 20.23
N SER A 588 12.55 -10.95 19.35
CA SER A 588 13.96 -11.19 19.65
C SER A 588 14.83 -10.77 18.49
N SER A 589 15.86 -9.95 18.72
CA SER A 589 16.88 -9.62 17.71
C SER A 589 17.99 -10.66 17.63
N GLU A 590 17.87 -11.78 18.33
CA GLU A 590 18.82 -12.90 18.35
C GLU A 590 18.09 -14.24 18.13
N PRO A 591 18.73 -15.24 17.51
CA PRO A 591 18.13 -16.57 17.30
C PRO A 591 17.62 -17.20 18.59
N GLN A 592 16.35 -17.62 18.58
CA GLN A 592 15.74 -18.36 19.68
C GLN A 592 15.36 -19.77 19.21
N PRO A 593 15.58 -20.81 20.02
CA PRO A 593 15.16 -22.16 19.67
C PRO A 593 13.64 -22.25 19.59
N VAL A 594 13.13 -22.86 18.52
CA VAL A 594 11.72 -23.18 18.35
C VAL A 594 11.35 -24.34 19.29
N ARG A 595 10.17 -24.27 19.92
CA ARG A 595 9.67 -25.34 20.80
C ARG A 595 8.64 -26.18 20.07
N PHE A 596 8.97 -27.44 19.81
CA PHE A 596 8.03 -28.43 19.29
C PHE A 596 7.31 -29.14 20.45
N PRO A 597 6.04 -29.54 20.27
CA PRO A 597 5.38 -30.43 21.22
C PRO A 597 6.15 -31.75 21.30
N ALA A 598 6.21 -32.30 22.52
CA ALA A 598 6.89 -33.57 22.82
C ALA A 598 6.16 -34.77 22.21
#